data_AF-A0A090W6C9-F1
#
_entry.id   AF-A0A090W6C9-F1
#
_cell.length_a   1.000
_cell.length_b   1.000
_cell.length_c   1.000
_cell.angle_alpha   90.00
_cell.angle_beta   90.00
_cell.angle_gamma   90.00
#
_symmetry.space_group_name_H-M   'P 1'
#
loop_
_entity.id
_entity.type
_entity.pdbx_description
1 polymer ?
#
loop_
_entity_poly.entity_id
_entity_poly.type
_entity_poly.pdbx_seq_one_letter_code
_entity_poly.pdbx_strand_id
1 'polypeptide(L)'
;MKNTYYIFFTIILLVACKQKNNLEQKHVISNVKIADTFHIPKKQTTILNASNRKTYIYKWWRFLWRQGINMEKFDPLANKLINISNDDKNIPRLIDSAFVLLKQIQEKPIFIEEIKGKHEPFNNIKTNWNFYHGYDGSQNGFTTDQGPSTGQVAWKFPKTNGWKAAPILIGNTAYAVGAGSDVIAYSFEASTGKVLWKGQQGSDSFYHNSGARYTPEITDGKMIVRSGRNSYFFDLTTGNLELSLKIEKTPKATTRTVLTHLP
;
A
#
# COMPACT_ATOMS: atom_id res chain seq x y z
N MET A 1 14.81 16.15 24.09
CA MET A 1 13.69 16.70 23.30
C MET A 1 13.37 15.74 22.17
N LYS A 2 12.08 15.50 21.97
CA LYS A 2 11.47 14.43 21.17
C LYS A 2 11.89 14.49 19.70
N ASN A 3 12.37 13.38 19.14
CA ASN A 3 12.41 13.18 17.70
C ASN A 3 11.47 12.03 17.33
N THR A 4 10.31 12.42 16.80
CA THR A 4 9.27 11.59 16.22
C THR A 4 9.68 11.18 14.81
N TYR A 5 9.52 9.91 14.45
CA TYR A 5 9.71 9.42 13.08
C TYR A 5 8.35 9.09 12.45
N TYR A 6 8.13 9.55 11.21
CA TYR A 6 6.87 9.36 10.46
C TYR A 6 6.95 8.15 9.54
N ILE A 7 5.93 7.29 9.58
CA ILE A 7 5.67 6.24 8.59
C ILE A 7 4.64 6.78 7.59
N PHE A 8 5.06 7.07 6.35
CA PHE A 8 4.14 7.50 5.29
C PHE A 8 3.44 6.29 4.66
N PHE A 9 2.10 6.24 4.76
CA PHE A 9 1.25 5.32 4.01
C PHE A 9 0.60 6.02 2.80
N THR A 10 0.76 5.50 1.58
CA THR A 10 -0.28 5.49 0.52
C THR A 10 0.14 4.52 -0.61
N ILE A 11 -0.59 3.41 -0.79
CA ILE A 11 -0.28 2.24 -1.66
C ILE A 11 1.10 1.64 -1.35
N ILE A 12 1.11 0.52 -0.62
CA ILE A 12 2.32 -0.22 -0.28
C ILE A 12 2.90 -0.82 -1.55
N LEU A 13 3.82 -0.07 -2.16
CA LEU A 13 5.05 -0.68 -2.64
C LEU A 13 5.72 -1.35 -1.44
N LEU A 14 6.03 -2.64 -1.53
CA LEU A 14 7.05 -3.20 -0.67
C LEU A 14 8.36 -2.50 -1.07
N VAL A 15 8.76 -1.54 -0.25
CA VAL A 15 10.04 -0.83 -0.37
C VAL A 15 10.94 -1.46 0.67
N ALA A 16 11.74 -2.44 0.24
CA ALA A 16 12.92 -2.78 1.01
C ALA A 16 13.95 -1.67 0.75
N CYS A 17 14.68 -1.19 1.76
CA CYS A 17 15.79 -0.27 1.57
C CYS A 17 17.11 -1.04 1.62
N LYS A 18 18.02 -0.80 0.68
CA LYS A 18 19.32 -1.47 0.59
C LYS A 18 20.36 -0.69 1.39
N GLN A 19 21.10 -1.37 2.27
CA GLN A 19 22.43 -0.92 2.69
C GLN A 19 23.46 -1.68 1.83
N LYS A 20 24.34 -0.93 1.16
CA LYS A 20 25.13 -1.41 0.02
C LYS A 20 26.33 -2.22 0.50
N ASN A 21 26.34 -3.55 0.25
CA ASN A 21 27.57 -4.33 0.19
C ASN A 21 27.96 -4.54 -1.29
N ASN A 22 29.26 -4.43 -1.56
CA ASN A 22 29.90 -4.42 -2.89
C ASN A 22 29.62 -5.66 -3.74
N LEU A 23 28.46 -5.70 -4.40
CA LEU A 23 28.21 -6.58 -5.55
C LEU A 23 27.48 -5.77 -6.63
N GLU A 24 28.01 -5.87 -7.84
CA GLU A 24 27.60 -5.16 -9.04
C GLU A 24 26.08 -5.20 -9.24
N GLN A 25 25.49 -4.02 -9.35
CA GLN A 25 24.06 -3.85 -9.59
C GLN A 25 23.76 -4.13 -11.07
N LYS A 26 23.11 -5.26 -11.37
CA LYS A 26 22.18 -5.27 -12.51
C LYS A 26 20.98 -4.42 -12.09
N HIS A 27 20.84 -3.24 -12.68
CA HIS A 27 19.68 -2.37 -12.51
C HIS A 27 18.42 -3.14 -12.92
N VAL A 28 17.66 -3.67 -11.97
CA VAL A 28 16.34 -4.29 -12.24
C VAL A 28 15.29 -3.22 -12.58
N ILE A 29 15.62 -1.93 -12.45
CA ILE A 29 14.72 -0.81 -12.77
C ILE A 29 14.83 -0.36 -14.25
N SER A 30 15.77 -0.86 -15.05
CA SER A 30 15.90 -0.40 -16.44
C SER A 30 14.77 -0.86 -17.38
N ASN A 31 13.95 -1.86 -16.98
CA ASN A 31 13.01 -2.50 -17.91
C ASN A 31 11.54 -2.47 -17.48
N VAL A 32 11.15 -1.77 -16.40
CA VAL A 32 9.75 -1.37 -16.30
C VAL A 32 9.57 -0.13 -17.17
N LYS A 33 9.46 -0.33 -18.48
CA LYS A 33 8.71 0.60 -19.33
C LYS A 33 7.28 0.52 -18.83
N ILE A 34 6.94 1.37 -17.84
CA ILE A 34 5.58 1.47 -17.34
C ILE A 34 4.75 1.89 -18.55
N ALA A 35 4.02 0.91 -19.06
CA ALA A 35 3.17 1.03 -20.22
C ALA A 35 2.29 2.27 -20.09
N ASP A 36 2.13 2.92 -21.24
CA ASP A 36 1.05 3.83 -21.55
C ASP A 36 1.16 5.22 -20.92
N THR A 37 1.80 6.11 -21.68
CA THR A 37 1.54 7.54 -21.74
C THR A 37 0.13 7.85 -21.25
N PHE A 38 -0.02 8.47 -20.08
CA PHE A 38 -1.31 8.87 -19.52
C PHE A 38 -1.99 9.82 -20.51
N HIS A 39 -2.86 9.30 -21.37
CA HIS A 39 -3.49 10.10 -22.41
C HIS A 39 -4.60 10.94 -21.78
N ILE A 40 -4.31 12.22 -21.56
CA ILE A 40 -5.30 13.18 -21.10
C ILE A 40 -6.06 13.68 -22.33
N PRO A 41 -7.37 13.43 -22.46
CA PRO A 41 -8.13 13.95 -23.58
C PRO A 41 -8.09 15.48 -23.58
N LYS A 42 -7.63 16.06 -24.70
CA LYS A 42 -7.60 17.52 -24.95
C LYS A 42 -9.01 18.06 -25.24
N LYS A 43 -9.92 17.89 -24.28
CA LYS A 43 -11.27 18.47 -24.32
C LYS A 43 -11.36 19.59 -23.28
N GLN A 44 -12.12 20.64 -23.57
CA GLN A 44 -12.42 21.68 -22.58
C GLN A 44 -13.26 21.10 -21.43
N THR A 45 -13.07 21.62 -20.21
CA THR A 45 -13.91 21.19 -19.08
C THR A 45 -15.29 21.84 -19.19
N THR A 46 -16.33 21.02 -19.05
CA THR A 46 -17.73 21.44 -18.93
C THR A 46 -18.30 20.87 -17.64
N ILE A 47 -19.46 21.36 -17.19
CA ILE A 47 -20.13 20.83 -16.00
C ILE A 47 -20.40 19.32 -16.15
N LEU A 48 -20.81 18.89 -17.36
CA LEU A 48 -21.13 17.49 -17.66
C LEU A 48 -19.92 16.55 -17.56
N ASN A 49 -18.71 17.03 -17.84
CA ASN A 49 -17.49 16.20 -17.85
C ASN A 49 -16.56 16.45 -16.66
N ALA A 50 -16.89 17.40 -15.78
CA ALA A 50 -16.06 17.86 -14.67
C ALA A 50 -15.64 16.72 -13.73
N SER A 51 -16.55 15.84 -13.34
CA SER A 51 -16.26 14.72 -12.42
C SER A 51 -15.20 13.76 -12.99
N ASN A 52 -15.35 13.39 -14.26
CA ASN A 52 -14.37 12.55 -14.97
C ASN A 52 -13.03 13.27 -15.10
N ARG A 53 -13.04 14.55 -15.45
CA ARG A 53 -11.83 15.38 -15.60
C ARG A 53 -11.08 15.58 -14.29
N LYS A 54 -11.79 15.78 -13.18
CA LYS A 54 -11.24 15.82 -11.82
C LYS A 54 -10.53 14.52 -11.44
N THR A 55 -11.05 13.37 -11.88
CA THR A 55 -10.39 12.07 -11.67
C THR A 55 -9.04 11.97 -12.38
N TYR A 56 -8.91 12.51 -13.61
CA TYR A 56 -7.63 12.56 -14.31
C TYR A 56 -6.61 13.45 -13.58
N ILE A 57 -7.04 14.59 -13.02
CA ILE A 57 -6.18 15.45 -12.19
C ILE A 57 -5.63 14.67 -11.00
N TYR A 58 -6.47 13.94 -10.26
CA TYR A 58 -6.01 13.17 -9.09
C TYR A 58 -5.03 12.07 -9.46
N LYS A 59 -5.24 11.39 -10.59
CA LYS A 59 -4.31 10.39 -11.11
C LYS A 59 -2.97 11.03 -11.49
N TRP A 60 -3.01 12.15 -12.22
CA TRP A 60 -1.81 12.86 -12.68
C TRP A 60 -1.01 13.45 -11.51
N TRP A 61 -1.68 14.13 -10.57
CA TRP A 61 -1.06 14.65 -9.35
C TRP A 61 -0.37 13.53 -8.55
N ARG A 62 -1.08 12.42 -8.27
CA ARG A 62 -0.48 11.27 -7.57
C ARG A 62 0.67 10.64 -8.34
N PHE A 63 0.59 10.62 -9.66
CA PHE A 63 1.67 10.12 -10.50
C PHE A 63 2.93 10.98 -10.36
N LEU A 64 2.83 12.30 -10.53
CA LEU A 64 3.98 13.22 -10.41
C LEU A 64 4.58 13.17 -9.00
N TRP A 65 3.74 13.18 -7.96
CA TRP A 65 4.20 13.07 -6.58
C TRP A 65 4.97 11.76 -6.31
N ARG A 66 4.51 10.62 -6.88
CA ARG A 66 5.21 9.33 -6.77
C ARG A 66 6.55 9.27 -7.51
N GLN A 67 6.80 10.19 -8.45
CA GLN A 67 8.11 10.36 -9.07
C GLN A 67 9.07 11.18 -8.20
N GLY A 68 8.64 11.66 -7.03
CA GLY A 68 9.44 12.53 -6.16
C GLY A 68 9.43 14.00 -6.62
N ILE A 69 8.51 14.39 -7.50
CA ILE A 69 8.38 15.79 -7.93
C ILE A 69 7.75 16.59 -6.79
N ASN A 70 8.32 17.76 -6.50
CA ASN A 70 7.80 18.73 -5.53
C ASN A 70 6.46 19.31 -6.05
N MET A 71 5.38 18.98 -5.34
CA MET A 71 4.02 19.40 -5.67
C MET A 71 3.53 20.62 -4.88
N GLU A 72 4.38 21.28 -4.08
CA GLU A 72 4.01 22.44 -3.23
C GLU A 72 3.29 23.54 -4.03
N LYS A 73 3.73 23.80 -5.27
CA LYS A 73 3.09 24.77 -6.17
C LYS A 73 1.65 24.40 -6.53
N PHE A 74 1.29 23.12 -6.50
CA PHE A 74 -0.04 22.61 -6.80
C PHE A 74 -0.96 22.58 -5.57
N ASP A 75 -0.41 22.56 -4.35
CA ASP A 75 -1.17 22.36 -3.10
C ASP A 75 -2.31 23.36 -2.89
N PRO A 76 -2.15 24.69 -3.12
CA PRO A 76 -3.26 25.63 -2.96
C PRO A 76 -4.44 25.32 -3.88
N LEU A 77 -4.16 24.85 -5.09
CA LEU A 77 -5.19 24.50 -6.08
C LEU A 77 -5.82 23.14 -5.77
N ALA A 78 -5.01 22.18 -5.31
CA ALA A 78 -5.49 20.89 -4.82
C ALA A 78 -6.45 21.06 -3.65
N ASN A 79 -6.12 21.92 -2.68
CA ASN A 79 -6.99 22.24 -1.55
C ASN A 79 -8.33 22.83 -1.98
N LYS A 80 -8.34 23.72 -2.98
CA LYS A 80 -9.60 24.22 -3.57
C LYS A 80 -10.39 23.10 -4.25
N LEU A 81 -9.74 22.23 -5.02
CA LEU A 81 -10.40 21.11 -5.69
C LEU A 81 -11.00 20.08 -4.72
N ILE A 82 -10.36 19.86 -3.57
CA ILE A 82 -10.85 18.93 -2.55
C ILE A 82 -12.10 19.50 -1.86
N ASN A 83 -12.11 20.80 -1.58
CA ASN A 83 -13.13 21.44 -0.75
C ASN A 83 -14.26 22.13 -1.53
N ILE A 84 -14.16 22.24 -2.86
CA ILE A 84 -15.22 22.84 -3.69
C ILE A 84 -16.49 21.98 -3.69
N SER A 85 -17.64 22.63 -3.53
CA SER A 85 -18.95 21.97 -3.63
C SER A 85 -19.20 21.46 -5.05
N ASN A 86 -19.96 20.36 -5.19
CA ASN A 86 -20.20 19.71 -6.47
C ASN A 86 -21.08 20.53 -7.44
N ASP A 87 -21.83 21.50 -6.92
CA ASP A 87 -22.74 22.40 -7.65
C ASP A 87 -22.11 23.76 -7.98
N ASP A 88 -20.86 24.00 -7.57
CA ASP A 88 -20.17 25.27 -7.82
C ASP A 88 -19.89 25.47 -9.32
N LYS A 89 -20.37 26.60 -9.85
CA LYS A 89 -20.23 26.97 -11.27
C LYS A 89 -18.77 27.15 -11.71
N ASN A 90 -17.84 27.34 -10.76
CA ASN A 90 -16.42 27.54 -11.03
C ASN A 90 -15.62 26.23 -11.21
N ILE A 91 -16.22 25.07 -10.94
CA ILE A 91 -15.54 23.77 -11.05
C ILE A 91 -14.83 23.58 -12.40
N PRO A 92 -15.44 23.87 -13.56
CA PRO A 92 -14.77 23.67 -14.85
C PRO A 92 -13.49 24.51 -14.99
N ARG A 93 -13.55 25.79 -14.60
CA ARG A 93 -12.40 26.71 -14.66
C ARG A 93 -11.28 26.27 -13.72
N LEU A 94 -11.64 25.79 -12.53
CA LEU A 94 -10.67 25.29 -11.54
C LEU A 94 -9.95 24.03 -12.05
N ILE A 95 -10.69 23.11 -12.68
CA ILE A 95 -10.15 21.90 -13.31
C ILE A 95 -9.22 22.26 -14.48
N ASP A 96 -9.62 23.17 -15.36
CA ASP A 96 -8.75 23.60 -16.48
C ASP A 96 -7.46 24.25 -15.98
N SER A 97 -7.55 25.09 -14.93
CA SER A 97 -6.37 25.68 -14.28
C SER A 97 -5.43 24.61 -13.71
N ALA A 98 -5.99 23.52 -13.18
CA ALA A 98 -5.21 22.41 -12.65
C ALA A 98 -4.48 21.60 -13.73
N PHE A 99 -5.11 21.36 -14.89
CA PHE A 99 -4.42 20.74 -16.02
C PHE A 99 -3.26 21.59 -16.52
N VAL A 100 -3.43 22.91 -16.60
CA VAL A 100 -2.35 23.83 -17.01
C VAL A 100 -1.19 23.76 -16.03
N LEU A 101 -1.46 23.85 -14.73
CA LEU A 101 -0.41 23.84 -13.71
C LEU A 101 0.32 22.49 -13.62
N LEU A 102 -0.41 21.37 -13.69
CA LEU A 102 0.21 20.04 -13.72
C LEU A 102 1.09 19.84 -14.96
N LYS A 103 0.68 20.39 -16.11
CA LYS A 103 1.50 20.38 -17.32
C LYS A 103 2.80 21.17 -17.13
N GLN A 104 2.72 22.36 -16.55
CA GLN A 104 3.90 23.19 -16.25
C GLN A 104 4.86 22.48 -15.29
N ILE A 105 4.34 21.84 -14.25
CA ILE A 105 5.13 21.05 -13.30
C ILE A 105 5.79 19.86 -14.00
N GLN A 106 5.09 19.16 -14.89
CA GLN A 106 5.65 18.05 -15.64
C GLN A 106 6.71 18.50 -16.67
N GLU A 107 6.52 19.64 -17.34
CA GLU A 107 7.46 20.19 -18.31
C GLU A 107 8.77 20.68 -17.65
N LYS A 108 8.69 21.17 -16.41
CA LYS A 108 9.84 21.65 -15.63
C LYS A 108 9.82 21.09 -14.20
N PRO A 109 10.09 19.78 -14.02
CA PRO A 109 9.99 19.14 -12.73
C PRO A 109 11.09 19.62 -11.79
N ILE A 110 10.70 20.03 -10.58
CA ILE A 110 11.60 20.23 -9.46
C ILE A 110 11.44 18.99 -8.58
N PHE A 111 12.50 18.21 -8.40
CA PHE A 111 12.47 17.03 -7.54
C PHE A 111 12.73 17.41 -6.09
N ILE A 112 12.03 16.77 -5.16
CA ILE A 112 12.31 16.87 -3.73
C ILE A 112 13.68 16.24 -3.50
N GLU A 113 14.59 16.98 -2.88
CA GLU A 113 15.91 16.45 -2.54
C GLU A 113 15.77 15.33 -1.50
N GLU A 114 16.28 14.15 -1.83
CA GLU A 114 16.34 13.04 -0.88
C GLU A 114 17.43 13.31 0.15
N ILE A 115 17.03 13.53 1.40
CA ILE A 115 17.97 13.57 2.52
C ILE A 115 18.52 12.17 2.75
N LYS A 116 19.76 11.95 2.34
CA LYS A 116 20.48 10.70 2.61
C LYS A 116 21.09 10.77 4.00
N GLY A 117 20.84 9.74 4.81
CA GLY A 117 21.51 9.60 6.09
C GLY A 117 23.01 9.38 5.92
N LYS A 118 23.76 9.59 7.02
CA LYS A 118 25.17 9.24 7.06
C LYS A 118 25.32 7.72 6.98
N HIS A 119 26.32 7.27 6.23
CA HIS A 119 26.64 5.85 6.12
C HIS A 119 27.32 5.38 7.41
N GLU A 120 26.53 4.90 8.36
CA GLU A 120 27.05 4.25 9.56
C GLU A 120 27.50 2.81 9.23
N PRO A 121 28.60 2.33 9.84
CA PRO A 121 29.05 0.97 9.69
C PRO A 121 28.00 0.00 10.24
N PHE A 122 27.71 -1.04 9.45
CA PHE A 122 26.67 -2.02 9.73
C PHE A 122 27.07 -2.91 10.92
N ASN A 123 26.23 -2.96 11.95
CA ASN A 123 26.28 -3.96 13.01
C ASN A 123 25.43 -5.18 12.63
N ASN A 124 25.98 -6.39 12.81
CA ASN A 124 25.39 -7.67 12.39
C ASN A 124 24.15 -8.14 13.19
N ILE A 125 23.41 -7.24 13.83
CA ILE A 125 22.16 -7.61 14.50
C ILE A 125 21.09 -7.73 13.42
N LYS A 126 20.49 -8.92 13.33
CA LYS A 126 19.43 -9.22 12.38
C LYS A 126 18.21 -9.71 13.15
N THR A 127 17.35 -8.79 13.53
CA THR A 127 16.14 -9.03 14.30
C THR A 127 15.06 -9.56 13.36
N ASN A 128 14.49 -10.71 13.73
CA ASN A 128 13.34 -11.28 13.04
C ASN A 128 12.08 -10.43 13.32
N TRP A 129 11.18 -10.21 12.36
CA TRP A 129 9.95 -9.42 12.57
C TRP A 129 8.72 -10.30 12.39
N ASN A 130 8.58 -11.28 13.26
CA ASN A 130 7.56 -12.32 13.21
C ASN A 130 6.20 -11.91 13.79
N PHE A 131 6.10 -10.78 14.49
CA PHE A 131 4.85 -10.29 15.07
C PHE A 131 4.37 -8.98 14.43
N TYR A 132 3.07 -8.71 14.57
CA TYR A 132 2.55 -7.38 14.27
C TYR A 132 3.26 -6.35 15.15
N HIS A 133 3.88 -5.36 14.51
CA HIS A 133 4.66 -4.31 15.17
C HIS A 133 5.81 -4.80 16.07
N GLY A 134 6.48 -5.92 15.78
CA GLY A 134 7.75 -6.21 16.47
C GLY A 134 8.24 -7.65 16.34
N TYR A 135 9.11 -8.03 17.27
CA TYR A 135 9.81 -9.32 17.29
C TYR A 135 9.58 -10.14 18.58
N ASP A 136 9.04 -9.52 19.62
CA ASP A 136 8.86 -10.09 20.95
C ASP A 136 7.39 -10.08 21.43
N GLY A 137 6.46 -9.70 20.55
CA GLY A 137 5.04 -9.57 20.86
C GLY A 137 4.66 -8.29 21.62
N SER A 138 5.61 -7.40 21.93
CA SER A 138 5.34 -6.12 22.62
C SER A 138 4.62 -5.08 21.77
N GLN A 139 4.60 -5.27 20.44
CA GLN A 139 3.95 -4.40 19.46
C GLN A 139 4.43 -2.94 19.44
N ASN A 140 5.66 -2.69 19.91
CA ASN A 140 6.23 -1.33 20.01
C ASN A 140 6.66 -0.72 18.67
N GLY A 141 6.69 -1.50 17.59
CA GLY A 141 6.99 -1.03 16.24
C GLY A 141 8.45 -0.62 16.03
N PHE A 142 9.39 -1.13 16.83
CA PHE A 142 10.82 -0.84 16.69
C PHE A 142 11.68 -2.12 16.67
N THR A 143 12.90 -2.00 16.16
CA THR A 143 13.97 -3.02 16.20
C THR A 143 15.25 -2.39 16.74
N THR A 144 16.11 -3.20 17.35
CA THR A 144 17.48 -2.80 17.72
C THR A 144 18.44 -2.77 16.52
N ASP A 145 18.01 -3.30 15.37
CA ASP A 145 18.82 -3.29 14.15
C ASP A 145 19.04 -1.86 13.67
N GLN A 146 20.21 -1.61 13.09
CA GLN A 146 20.47 -0.35 12.42
C GLN A 146 19.57 -0.23 11.18
N GLY A 147 18.85 0.90 11.10
CA GLY A 147 18.07 1.25 9.93
C GLY A 147 18.94 1.57 8.71
N PRO A 148 18.34 1.59 7.50
CA PRO A 148 19.05 1.91 6.27
C PRO A 148 19.64 3.33 6.31
N SER A 149 20.95 3.45 6.06
CA SER A 149 21.63 4.76 6.08
C SER A 149 21.33 5.64 4.87
N THR A 150 21.01 5.08 3.71
CA THR A 150 20.96 5.83 2.44
C THR A 150 19.55 6.07 1.89
N GLY A 151 18.52 5.47 2.49
CA GLY A 151 17.13 5.54 2.01
C GLY A 151 16.88 4.89 0.63
N GLN A 152 17.88 4.23 0.03
CA GLN A 152 17.77 3.68 -1.33
C GLN A 152 16.84 2.48 -1.37
N VAL A 153 15.84 2.51 -2.24
CA VAL A 153 14.96 1.37 -2.48
C VAL A 153 15.74 0.21 -3.12
N ALA A 154 15.77 -0.94 -2.44
CA ALA A 154 16.34 -2.20 -2.88
C ALA A 154 15.52 -2.83 -4.02
N TRP A 155 14.21 -2.96 -3.81
CA TRP A 155 13.28 -3.52 -4.80
C TRP A 155 11.85 -3.06 -4.51
N LYS A 156 11.00 -3.28 -5.51
CA LYS A 156 9.59 -2.88 -5.55
C LYS A 156 8.78 -4.03 -6.14
N PHE A 157 7.66 -4.39 -5.51
CA PHE A 157 6.73 -5.40 -6.05
C PHE A 157 5.38 -4.77 -6.42
N PRO A 158 4.90 -4.93 -7.67
CA PRO A 158 3.61 -4.39 -8.08
C PRO A 158 2.49 -5.21 -7.46
N LYS A 159 1.74 -4.59 -6.55
CA LYS A 159 0.57 -5.21 -5.93
C LYS A 159 -0.64 -4.30 -6.00
N THR A 160 -1.79 -4.90 -6.25
CA THR A 160 -3.08 -4.22 -6.35
C THR A 160 -3.60 -3.82 -4.98
N ASN A 161 -4.28 -2.67 -4.93
CA ASN A 161 -5.01 -2.13 -3.77
C ASN A 161 -4.30 -2.24 -2.40
N GLY A 162 -3.64 -1.15 -2.00
CA GLY A 162 -2.94 -1.05 -0.72
C GLY A 162 -3.89 -1.00 0.48
N TRP A 163 -3.83 -2.02 1.33
CA TRP A 163 -4.56 -2.10 2.60
C TRP A 163 -3.54 -2.03 3.77
N LYS A 164 -4.00 -1.84 5.01
CA LYS A 164 -3.15 -1.47 6.18
C LYS A 164 -2.20 -2.57 6.70
N ALA A 165 -2.11 -3.73 6.05
CA ALA A 165 -1.33 -4.86 6.54
C ALA A 165 0.18 -4.61 6.44
N ALA A 166 0.92 -4.92 7.51
CA ALA A 166 2.37 -4.92 7.49
C ALA A 166 2.89 -6.23 6.88
N PRO A 167 4.05 -6.22 6.20
CA PRO A 167 4.76 -7.45 5.87
C PRO A 167 5.42 -8.06 7.11
N ILE A 168 5.62 -9.37 7.08
CA ILE A 168 6.41 -10.12 8.08
C ILE A 168 7.72 -10.56 7.43
N LEU A 169 8.84 -10.38 8.12
CA LEU A 169 10.16 -10.78 7.64
C LEU A 169 10.71 -11.88 8.54
N ILE A 170 11.00 -13.05 7.98
CA ILE A 170 11.69 -14.16 8.65
C ILE A 170 12.93 -14.56 7.86
N GLY A 171 14.11 -14.33 8.44
CA GLY A 171 15.39 -14.66 7.80
C GLY A 171 15.64 -13.87 6.51
N ASN A 172 15.60 -14.55 5.35
CA ASN A 172 15.65 -13.91 4.02
C ASN A 172 14.31 -14.04 3.27
N THR A 173 13.22 -14.27 3.98
CA THR A 173 11.89 -14.46 3.39
C THR A 173 10.94 -13.41 3.95
N ALA A 174 10.32 -12.64 3.05
CA ALA A 174 9.29 -11.67 3.40
C ALA A 174 7.91 -12.19 2.98
N TYR A 175 6.93 -12.06 3.87
CA TYR A 175 5.55 -12.45 3.66
C TYR A 175 4.67 -11.21 3.67
N ALA A 176 3.74 -11.11 2.71
CA ALA A 176 2.83 -9.98 2.65
C ALA A 176 1.43 -10.41 2.18
N VAL A 177 0.42 -9.70 2.67
CA VAL A 177 -0.98 -9.93 2.30
C VAL A 177 -1.65 -8.68 1.78
N GLY A 178 -2.63 -8.79 0.90
CA GLY A 178 -3.40 -7.61 0.49
C GLY A 178 -4.64 -7.92 -0.31
N ALA A 179 -5.12 -6.91 -1.01
CA ALA A 179 -6.38 -6.97 -1.72
C ALA A 179 -6.22 -7.60 -3.10
N GLY A 180 -6.92 -8.71 -3.29
CA GLY A 180 -7.01 -9.45 -4.54
C GLY A 180 -8.16 -10.45 -4.44
N SER A 181 -8.86 -10.66 -5.54
CA SER A 181 -9.89 -11.71 -5.67
C SER A 181 -9.25 -13.10 -5.73
N ASP A 182 -8.09 -13.20 -6.37
CA ASP A 182 -7.46 -14.49 -6.75
C ASP A 182 -6.22 -14.80 -5.90
N VAL A 183 -5.44 -13.78 -5.55
CA VAL A 183 -4.23 -13.91 -4.72
C VAL A 183 -4.33 -12.96 -3.55
N ILE A 184 -4.23 -13.51 -2.33
CA ILE A 184 -4.33 -12.74 -1.09
C ILE A 184 -2.99 -12.67 -0.35
N ALA A 185 -2.11 -13.66 -0.54
CA ALA A 185 -0.83 -13.77 0.16
C ALA A 185 0.33 -13.97 -0.82
N TYR A 186 1.51 -13.50 -0.42
CA TYR A 186 2.74 -13.59 -1.18
C TYR A 186 3.90 -13.89 -0.25
N SER A 187 4.86 -14.66 -0.76
CA SER A 187 6.18 -14.79 -0.19
C SER A 187 7.24 -14.33 -1.18
N PHE A 188 8.27 -13.68 -0.67
CA PHE A 188 9.37 -13.09 -1.44
C PHE A 188 10.71 -13.45 -0.82
N GLU A 189 11.71 -13.58 -1.68
CA GLU A 189 13.10 -13.46 -1.25
C GLU A 189 13.37 -12.00 -0.85
N ALA A 190 13.67 -11.75 0.42
CA ALA A 190 13.79 -10.42 0.99
C ALA A 190 14.95 -9.60 0.39
N SER A 191 16.00 -10.26 -0.10
CA SER A 191 17.16 -9.60 -0.73
C SER A 191 16.86 -9.08 -2.15
N THR A 192 15.99 -9.75 -2.90
CA THR A 192 15.77 -9.47 -4.34
C THR A 192 14.35 -9.05 -4.70
N GLY A 193 13.36 -9.36 -3.85
CA GLY A 193 11.94 -9.20 -4.14
C GLY A 193 11.38 -10.28 -5.07
N LYS A 194 12.15 -11.33 -5.38
CA LYS A 194 11.68 -12.47 -6.19
C LYS A 194 10.54 -13.17 -5.46
N VAL A 195 9.41 -13.35 -6.14
CA VAL A 195 8.28 -14.12 -5.60
C VAL A 195 8.69 -15.58 -5.43
N LEU A 196 8.58 -16.10 -4.22
CA LEU A 196 8.79 -17.52 -3.90
C LEU A 196 7.51 -18.31 -4.10
N TRP A 197 6.37 -17.79 -3.65
CA TRP A 197 5.05 -18.37 -3.86
C TRP A 197 3.93 -17.34 -3.76
N LYS A 198 2.72 -17.72 -4.21
CA LYS A 198 1.49 -16.93 -4.13
C LYS A 198 0.38 -17.76 -3.50
N GLY A 199 -0.19 -17.27 -2.41
CA GLY A 199 -1.34 -17.87 -1.74
C GLY A 199 -2.63 -17.43 -2.43
N GLN A 200 -3.24 -18.37 -3.14
CA GLN A 200 -4.47 -18.15 -3.87
C GLN A 200 -5.69 -18.22 -2.95
N GLN A 201 -6.70 -17.41 -3.23
CA GLN A 201 -8.03 -17.56 -2.63
C GLN A 201 -9.07 -17.61 -3.75
N GLY A 202 -10.18 -18.30 -3.49
CA GLY A 202 -11.40 -18.14 -4.28
C GLY A 202 -12.29 -17.09 -3.62
N SER A 203 -12.40 -15.90 -4.21
CA SER A 203 -13.41 -14.92 -3.80
C SER A 203 -14.24 -14.47 -4.99
N ASP A 204 -15.56 -14.49 -4.79
CA ASP A 204 -16.58 -14.06 -5.74
C ASP A 204 -16.78 -12.53 -5.79
N SER A 205 -16.14 -11.78 -4.89
CA SER A 205 -16.32 -10.33 -4.78
C SER A 205 -15.04 -9.58 -5.14
N PHE A 206 -15.07 -8.68 -6.13
CA PHE A 206 -13.95 -7.78 -6.44
C PHE A 206 -13.97 -6.48 -5.63
N TYR A 207 -15.15 -6.09 -5.12
CA TYR A 207 -15.39 -4.75 -4.56
C TYR A 207 -15.73 -4.75 -3.07
N HIS A 208 -16.25 -5.85 -2.52
CA HIS A 208 -16.65 -5.94 -1.11
C HIS A 208 -15.85 -7.02 -0.39
N ASN A 209 -14.80 -6.60 0.34
CA ASN A 209 -14.02 -7.43 1.26
C ASN A 209 -13.13 -8.53 0.67
N SER A 210 -12.80 -8.53 -0.63
CA SER A 210 -11.75 -9.42 -1.13
C SER A 210 -10.37 -8.93 -0.71
N GLY A 211 -9.80 -9.65 0.25
CA GLY A 211 -8.41 -9.53 0.63
C GLY A 211 -8.18 -9.20 2.08
N ALA A 212 -6.91 -9.25 2.45
CA ALA A 212 -6.48 -9.04 3.83
C ALA A 212 -6.16 -7.58 4.11
N ARG A 213 -6.82 -7.02 5.13
CA ARG A 213 -6.48 -5.70 5.72
C ARG A 213 -5.46 -5.81 6.84
N TYR A 214 -5.40 -6.97 7.45
CA TYR A 214 -4.68 -7.20 8.69
C TYR A 214 -3.37 -7.91 8.38
N THR A 215 -2.34 -7.58 9.15
CA THR A 215 -1.06 -8.29 9.13
C THR A 215 -1.32 -9.79 9.33
N PRO A 216 -0.73 -10.66 8.51
CA PRO A 216 -0.87 -12.10 8.68
C PRO A 216 -0.25 -12.54 9.99
N GLU A 217 -0.60 -13.71 10.47
CA GLU A 217 0.08 -14.35 11.60
C GLU A 217 0.84 -15.57 11.10
N ILE A 218 2.05 -15.78 11.61
CA ILE A 218 2.87 -16.93 11.24
C ILE A 218 3.09 -17.78 12.48
N THR A 219 2.62 -19.02 12.42
CA THR A 219 2.78 -20.02 13.49
C THR A 219 2.82 -21.42 12.89
N ASP A 220 3.61 -22.32 13.47
CA ASP A 220 3.61 -23.76 13.16
C ASP A 220 3.70 -24.08 11.65
N GLY A 221 4.60 -23.38 10.96
CA GLY A 221 4.82 -23.55 9.53
C GLY A 221 3.67 -23.06 8.65
N LYS A 222 2.76 -22.24 9.19
CA LYS A 222 1.58 -21.72 8.49
C LYS A 222 1.52 -20.21 8.53
N MET A 223 0.94 -19.64 7.50
CA MET A 223 0.55 -18.25 7.41
C MET A 223 -0.97 -18.14 7.49
N ILE A 224 -1.47 -17.51 8.55
CA ILE A 224 -2.88 -17.29 8.80
C ILE A 224 -3.26 -15.90 8.31
N VAL A 225 -4.28 -15.85 7.44
CA VAL A 225 -4.68 -14.64 6.75
C VAL A 225 -6.17 -14.37 6.94
N ARG A 226 -6.49 -13.22 7.55
CA ARG A 226 -7.87 -12.77 7.78
C ARG A 226 -8.40 -11.94 6.60
N SER A 227 -9.51 -12.38 6.02
CA SER A 227 -10.18 -11.72 4.88
C SER A 227 -11.68 -11.60 5.13
N GLY A 228 -12.12 -10.44 5.60
CA GLY A 228 -13.52 -10.24 6.01
C GLY A 228 -13.93 -11.20 7.12
N ARG A 229 -14.86 -12.12 6.82
CA ARG A 229 -15.29 -13.19 7.75
C ARG A 229 -14.51 -14.49 7.58
N ASN A 230 -13.68 -14.60 6.55
CA ASN A 230 -12.90 -15.78 6.27
C ASN A 230 -11.52 -15.68 6.93
N SER A 231 -10.97 -16.84 7.29
CA SER A 231 -9.58 -17.03 7.68
C SER A 231 -8.99 -18.12 6.81
N TYR A 232 -7.86 -17.85 6.17
CA TYR A 232 -7.15 -18.78 5.30
C TYR A 232 -5.84 -19.21 5.96
N PHE A 233 -5.49 -20.48 5.82
CA PHE A 233 -4.26 -21.07 6.33
C PHE A 233 -3.44 -21.54 5.15
N PHE A 234 -2.30 -20.90 4.93
CA PHE A 234 -1.37 -21.26 3.87
C PHE A 234 -0.16 -21.97 4.46
N ASP A 235 0.28 -23.06 3.84
CA ASP A 235 1.59 -23.63 4.14
C ASP A 235 2.68 -22.59 3.85
N LEU A 236 3.58 -22.38 4.81
CA LEU A 236 4.54 -21.28 4.78
C LEU A 236 5.64 -21.48 3.72
N THR A 237 5.87 -22.72 3.30
CA THR A 237 6.94 -23.09 2.36
C THR A 237 6.45 -23.05 0.91
N THR A 238 5.24 -23.57 0.67
CA THR A 238 4.66 -23.76 -0.66
C THR A 238 3.63 -22.70 -1.03
N GLY A 239 3.00 -22.06 -0.04
CA GLY A 239 1.89 -21.14 -0.26
C GLY A 239 0.57 -21.82 -0.58
N ASN A 240 0.50 -23.15 -0.46
CA ASN A 240 -0.73 -23.92 -0.71
C ASN A 240 -1.77 -23.62 0.36
N LEU A 241 -3.04 -23.45 -0.04
CA LEU A 241 -4.15 -23.29 0.89
C LEU A 241 -4.46 -24.65 1.53
N GLU A 242 -4.26 -24.75 2.84
CA GLU A 242 -4.55 -25.98 3.61
C GLU A 242 -5.96 -25.98 4.20
N LEU A 243 -6.42 -24.82 4.66
CA LEU A 243 -7.71 -24.67 5.32
C LEU A 243 -8.31 -23.29 5.07
N SER A 244 -9.63 -23.24 4.93
CA SER A 244 -10.41 -21.99 4.99
C SER A 244 -11.56 -22.12 5.98
N LEU A 245 -11.67 -21.15 6.89
CA LEU A 245 -12.73 -21.08 7.89
C LEU A 245 -13.58 -19.84 7.65
N LYS A 246 -14.90 -19.97 7.79
CA LYS A 246 -15.85 -18.85 7.66
C LYS A 246 -16.59 -18.67 8.98
N ILE A 247 -16.48 -17.48 9.57
CA ILE A 247 -17.26 -17.16 10.77
C ILE A 247 -18.71 -16.90 10.36
N GLU A 248 -19.64 -17.71 10.87
CA GLU A 248 -21.07 -17.50 10.68
C GLU A 248 -21.58 -16.31 11.51
N LYS A 249 -22.63 -15.66 11.01
CA LYS A 249 -23.26 -14.55 11.72
C LYS A 249 -24.22 -15.16 12.74
N THR A 250 -24.01 -14.90 14.03
CA THR A 250 -25.01 -15.24 15.04
C THR A 250 -26.35 -14.59 14.66
N PRO A 251 -27.46 -15.34 14.65
CA PRO A 251 -28.79 -14.75 14.48
C PRO A 251 -28.98 -13.67 15.54
N LYS A 252 -29.47 -12.48 15.16
CA LYS A 252 -29.92 -11.50 16.14
C LYS A 252 -31.00 -12.18 16.99
N ALA A 253 -30.85 -12.18 18.32
CA ALA A 253 -31.89 -12.64 19.21
C ALA A 253 -33.17 -11.83 18.93
N THR A 254 -34.20 -12.50 18.44
CA THR A 254 -35.51 -11.89 18.20
C THR A 254 -36.19 -11.73 19.56
N THR A 255 -35.94 -10.62 20.26
CA THR A 255 -36.66 -10.32 21.49
C THR A 255 -38.07 -9.86 21.13
N ARG A 256 -39.06 -10.72 21.35
CA ARG A 256 -40.44 -10.31 21.62
C ARG A 256 -41.10 -11.36 22.51
N THR A 257 -40.69 -11.39 23.79
CA THR A 257 -41.53 -11.98 24.83
C THR A 257 -42.64 -10.98 25.12
N VAL A 258 -43.83 -11.21 24.56
CA VAL A 258 -45.04 -10.53 25.01
C VAL A 258 -45.47 -11.25 26.28
N LEU A 259 -45.25 -10.63 27.44
CA LEU A 259 -45.94 -11.02 28.66
C LEU A 259 -47.37 -10.50 28.56
N THR A 260 -48.31 -11.35 28.15
CA THR A 260 -49.73 -11.10 28.43
C THR A 260 -50.03 -11.67 29.80
N HIS A 261 -50.22 -10.80 30.79
CA HIS A 261 -50.96 -11.16 32.00
C HIS A 261 -52.40 -11.51 31.59
N LEU A 262 -52.86 -12.70 31.96
CA LEU A 262 -54.28 -13.04 31.95
C LEU A 262 -54.89 -12.69 33.33
N PRO A 263 -56.16 -12.24 33.35
CA PRO A 263 -56.84 -11.69 34.53
C PRO A 263 -57.10 -12.70 35.64
#